data_AF-A0A965J1K7-F1
#
_entry.id   AF-A0A965J1K7-F1
#
_cell.length_a   1.000
_cell.length_b   1.000
_cell.length_c   1.000
_cell.angle_alpha   90.00
_cell.angle_beta   90.00
_cell.angle_gamma   90.00
#
_symmetry.space_group_name_H-M   'P 1'
#
loop_
_entity.id
_entity.type
_entity.pdbx_description
1 polymer ?
#
loop_
_entity_poly.entity_id
_entity_poly.type
_entity_poly.pdbx_seq_one_letter_code
_entity_poly.pdbx_strand_id
1 'polypeptide(L)' 'SSWVNAREILKTSPFNQEVVDREIEYIAKKLGITVDEMKQIIDLPPHWYHDYPNDEKWLNYVYDTYRKVFKKEKLASF' A
#
# COMPACT_ATOMS: atom_id res chain seq x y z
N SER A 1 -15.00 28.56 -12.89
CA SER A 1 -14.27 27.49 -13.61
C SER A 1 -13.85 26.43 -12.60
N SER A 2 -14.26 25.17 -12.80
CA SER A 2 -14.11 24.04 -11.86
C SER A 2 -12.70 23.89 -11.23
N TRP A 3 -11.67 24.21 -12.00
CA TRP A 3 -10.26 24.15 -11.62
C TRP A 3 -9.84 25.00 -10.41
N VAL A 4 -10.49 26.17 -10.22
CA VAL A 4 -10.17 27.07 -9.09
C VAL A 4 -10.60 26.45 -7.77
N ASN A 5 -11.71 25.70 -7.75
CA ASN A 5 -12.22 25.04 -6.55
C ASN A 5 -11.38 23.81 -6.16
N ALA A 6 -10.87 23.04 -7.14
CA ALA A 6 -10.05 21.86 -6.88
C ALA A 6 -8.76 22.20 -6.12
N ARG A 7 -8.12 23.33 -6.44
CA ARG A 7 -6.88 23.76 -5.79
C ARG A 7 -7.09 24.26 -4.36
N GLU A 8 -8.23 24.87 -4.07
CA GLU A 8 -8.58 25.30 -2.70
C GLU A 8 -8.91 24.11 -1.79
N ILE A 9 -9.58 23.07 -2.31
CA ILE A 9 -9.91 21.85 -1.55
C ILE A 9 -8.64 21.13 -1.07
N LEU A 10 -7.56 21.14 -1.86
CA LEU A 10 -6.29 20.51 -1.48
C LEU A 10 -5.54 21.27 -0.37
N LYS A 11 -5.91 22.52 -0.06
CA LYS A 11 -5.27 23.30 1.02
C LYS A 11 -5.79 22.90 2.40
N THR A 12 -6.98 22.31 2.47
CA THR A 12 -7.53 21.78 3.70
C THR A 12 -7.12 20.32 3.86
N SER A 13 -6.71 19.93 5.06
CA SER A 13 -6.50 18.50 5.37
C SER A 13 -7.78 17.72 5.01
N PRO A 14 -7.70 16.69 4.15
CA PRO A 14 -8.87 15.92 3.75
C PRO A 14 -9.32 14.94 4.85
N PHE A 15 -8.64 14.95 6.00
CA PHE A 15 -8.90 14.08 7.13
C PHE A 15 -9.05 14.90 8.42
N ASN A 16 -9.93 14.41 9.30
CA ASN A 16 -10.08 14.90 10.66
C ASN A 16 -9.04 14.23 11.56
N GLN A 17 -8.17 15.04 12.18
CA GLN A 17 -7.09 14.55 13.04
C GLN A 17 -7.59 13.68 14.21
N GLU A 18 -8.73 14.02 14.82
CA GLU A 18 -9.32 13.24 15.92
C GLU A 18 -9.79 11.84 15.47
N VAL A 19 -10.14 11.70 14.19
CA VAL A 19 -10.48 10.38 13.62
C VAL A 19 -9.19 9.61 13.37
N VAL A 20 -8.18 10.25 12.79
CA VAL A 20 -6.87 9.63 12.53
C VAL A 20 -6.25 9.10 13.82
N ASP A 21 -6.24 9.90 14.88
CA ASP A 21 -5.63 9.51 16.15
C ASP A 21 -6.34 8.30 16.78
N ARG A 22 -7.67 8.25 16.72
CA ARG A 22 -8.46 7.10 17.20
C ARG A 22 -8.21 5.83 16.37
N GLU A 23 -8.08 5.98 15.05
CA GLU A 23 -7.74 4.84 14.17
C GLU A 23 -6.33 4.32 14.46
N ILE A 24 -5.35 5.20 14.69
CA ILE A 24 -3.99 4.83 15.10
C ILE A 24 -4.02 4.02 16.41
N GLU A 25 -4.76 4.49 17.42
CA GLU A 25 -4.92 3.77 18.70
C GLU A 25 -5.57 2.39 18.50
N TYR A 26 -6.63 2.32 17.69
CA TYR A 26 -7.33 1.07 17.40
C TYR A 26 -6.41 0.05 16.68
N ILE A 27 -5.68 0.50 15.66
CA ILE A 27 -4.78 -0.34 14.87
C ILE A 27 -3.60 -0.80 15.73
N ALA A 28 -2.97 0.09 16.50
CA ALA A 28 -1.86 -0.26 17.39
C ALA A 28 -2.29 -1.35 18.38
N LYS A 29 -3.48 -1.19 19.00
CA LYS A 29 -4.07 -2.21 19.88
C LYS A 29 -4.32 -3.54 19.16
N LYS A 30 -4.82 -3.51 17.92
CA LYS A 30 -5.12 -4.73 17.14
C LYS A 30 -3.86 -5.48 16.72
N LEU A 31 -2.77 -4.77 16.46
CA LEU A 31 -1.47 -5.33 16.10
C LEU A 31 -0.61 -5.68 17.33
N GLY A 32 -1.02 -5.27 18.53
CA GLY A 32 -0.30 -5.56 19.77
C GLY A 32 0.98 -4.73 19.97
N ILE A 33 1.07 -3.58 19.31
CA ILE A 33 2.20 -2.63 19.39
C ILE A 33 1.80 -1.36 20.14
N THR A 34 2.79 -0.55 20.52
CA THR A 34 2.51 0.75 21.17
C THR A 34 2.06 1.80 20.16
N VAL A 35 1.33 2.83 20.62
CA VAL A 35 0.94 3.97 19.76
C VAL A 35 2.18 4.71 19.25
N ASP A 36 3.22 4.85 20.07
CA ASP A 36 4.47 5.51 19.68
C ASP A 36 5.21 4.71 18.61
N GLU A 37 5.25 3.39 18.71
CA GLU A 37 5.80 2.51 17.67
C GLU A 37 5.00 2.60 16.37
N MET A 38 3.67 2.63 16.45
CA MET A 38 2.82 2.83 15.27
C MET A 38 3.10 4.19 14.58
N LYS A 39 3.27 5.26 15.35
CA LYS A 39 3.63 6.59 14.82
C LYS A 39 5.00 6.58 14.15
N GLN A 40 5.99 5.93 14.78
CA GLN A 40 7.32 5.75 14.18
C GLN A 40 7.25 5.00 12.85
N ILE A 41 6.42 3.95 12.76
CA ILE A 41 6.21 3.19 11.51
C ILE A 41 5.54 4.05 10.43
N ILE A 42 4.53 4.86 10.78
CA ILE A 42 3.87 5.78 9.83
C ILE A 42 4.83 6.83 9.28
N ASP A 43 5.75 7.32 10.12
CA ASP A 43 6.74 8.32 9.74
C ASP A 43 7.93 7.75 8.92
N LEU A 44 7.99 6.43 8.73
CA LEU A 44 9.01 5.82 7.88
C LEU A 44 8.82 6.22 6.40
N PRO A 45 9.91 6.23 5.61
CA PRO A 45 9.80 6.40 4.17
C PRO A 45 8.83 5.38 3.55
N PRO A 46 8.01 5.80 2.57
CA PRO A 46 7.13 4.87 1.88
C PRO A 46 7.98 3.86 1.10
N HIS A 47 7.62 2.58 1.26
CA HIS A 47 8.22 1.48 0.52
C HIS A 47 7.18 0.86 -0.42
N TRP A 48 7.60 0.54 -1.63
CA TRP A 48 6.80 -0.23 -2.57
C TRP A 48 6.88 -1.73 -2.25
N TYR A 49 5.91 -2.51 -2.74
CA TYR A 49 5.89 -3.96 -2.50
C TYR A 49 7.15 -4.68 -2.99
N HIS A 50 7.86 -4.12 -3.97
CA HIS A 50 9.11 -4.67 -4.52
C HIS A 50 10.36 -4.29 -3.73
N ASP A 51 10.25 -3.37 -2.78
CA ASP A 51 11.38 -2.98 -1.91
C ASP A 51 11.62 -4.02 -0.81
N TYR A 52 10.64 -4.88 -0.55
CA TYR A 52 10.73 -6.00 0.37
C TYR A 52 11.13 -7.29 -0.37
N PRO A 53 11.88 -8.20 0.27
CA PRO A 53 12.15 -9.52 -0.28
C PRO A 53 10.84 -10.23 -0.65
N ASN A 54 10.66 -10.54 -1.92
CA ASN A 54 9.50 -11.23 -2.44
C ASN A 54 9.91 -12.29 -3.48
N ASP A 55 9.00 -13.23 -3.74
CA ASP A 55 9.24 -14.35 -4.65
C ASP A 55 8.83 -14.05 -6.11
N GLU A 56 8.66 -12.78 -6.48
CA GLU A 56 8.13 -12.39 -7.79
C GLU A 56 8.95 -13.00 -8.94
N LYS A 57 10.29 -12.95 -8.84
CA LYS A 57 11.19 -13.53 -9.85
C LYS A 57 11.02 -15.05 -9.96
N TRP A 58 10.90 -15.74 -8.83
CA TRP A 58 10.72 -17.20 -8.79
C TRP A 58 9.35 -17.60 -9.35
N LEU A 59 8.29 -16.92 -8.93
CA LEU A 59 6.94 -17.15 -9.42
C LEU A 59 6.86 -16.93 -10.92
N ASN A 60 7.41 -15.81 -11.42
CA ASN A 60 7.49 -15.52 -12.84
C ASN A 60 8.18 -16.66 -13.61
N TYR A 61 9.31 -17.16 -13.11
CA TYR A 61 10.01 -18.30 -13.73
C TYR A 61 9.15 -19.58 -13.78
N VAL A 62 8.48 -19.93 -12.68
CA VAL A 62 7.61 -21.10 -12.60
C VAL A 62 6.44 -20.98 -13.58
N TYR A 63 5.77 -19.82 -13.60
CA TYR A 63 4.64 -19.58 -14.51
C TYR A 63 5.06 -19.52 -15.97
N ASP A 64 6.23 -18.97 -16.29
CA ASP A 64 6.79 -18.98 -17.64
C ASP A 64 7.07 -20.39 -18.13
N THR A 65 7.67 -21.23 -17.28
CA THR A 65 7.94 -22.64 -17.57
C THR A 65 6.64 -23.42 -17.78
N TYR A 66 5.67 -23.27 -16.88
CA TYR A 66 4.36 -23.90 -16.98
C TYR A 66 3.64 -23.51 -18.29
N ARG A 67 3.61 -22.23 -18.65
CA ARG A 67 2.95 -21.77 -19.88
C ARG A 67 3.60 -22.35 -21.14
N LYS A 68 4.93 -22.46 -21.18
CA LYS A 68 5.66 -23.08 -22.28
C LYS A 68 5.33 -24.57 -22.44
N VAL A 69 5.28 -25.32 -21.33
CA VAL A 69 5.02 -26.77 -21.35
C VAL A 69 3.57 -27.05 -21.75
N PHE A 70 2.62 -26.28 -21.24
CA PHE A 70 1.19 -26.54 -21.42
C PHE A 70 0.53 -25.68 -22.52
N LYS A 71 1.32 -24.94 -23.31
CA LYS A 71 0.87 -24.04 -24.41
C LYS A 71 -0.32 -23.13 -24.01
N LYS A 72 -0.32 -22.63 -22.77
CA LYS A 72 -1.38 -21.73 -22.29
C LYS A 72 -1.03 -20.28 -22.62
N GLU A 73 -1.97 -19.56 -23.22
CA GLU A 73 -1.82 -18.12 -23.47
C GLU A 73 -1.74 -17.35 -22.15
N LYS A 74 -0.98 -16.25 -22.16
CA LYS A 74 -0.94 -15.34 -21.01
C LYS A 74 -2.29 -14.64 -20.95
N LEU A 75 -3.12 -14.97 -19.96
CA LEU A 75 -4.25 -14.12 -19.60
C LEU A 75 -3.68 -12.75 -19.27
N ALA A 76 -4.32 -11.68 -19.77
CA ALA A 76 -3.83 -10.31 -19.64
C ALA A 76 -3.34 -10.04 -18.21
N SER A 77 -2.13 -9.48 -18.10
CA SER A 77 -1.60 -9.05 -16.81
C SER A 77 -2.43 -7.86 -16.33
N PHE A 78 -3.23 -8.07 -15.28
CA PHE A 78 -3.86 -7.02 -14.50
C PHE A 78 -2.88 -6.47 -13.47
#